data_AF-A0A1Z5KRA2-F1
#
_entry.id   AF-A0A1Z5KRA2-F1
#
_cell.length_a   1.000
_cell.length_b   1.000
_cell.length_c   1.000
_cell.angle_alpha   90.00
_cell.angle_beta   90.00
_cell.angle_gamma   90.00
#
_symmetry.space_group_name_H-M   'P 1'
#
loop_
_entity.id
_entity.type
_entity.pdbx_description
1 polymer ?
#
loop_
_entity_poly.entity_id
_entity_poly.type
_entity_poly.pdbx_seq_one_letter_code
_entity_poly.pdbx_strand_id
1 'polypeptide(L)'
;MMPNPLSLISGKGELPEVEQLGTISLEELNQYHCNNPDRRCLCLFGKIYDVTAAVNSYGPEGAYKEYAGHDMTLTIGAHVTGDKWLDKFVKLDEKMHNSAKNWSEYYDTKYPVCGRLDKWDEDYESWPELTDEEKEQLKKGCCIM
;
A
#
# COMPACT_ATOMS: atom_id res chain seq x y z
N MET A 1 17.28 -7.63 1.74
CA MET A 1 16.51 -7.00 2.84
C MET A 1 16.05 -5.61 2.41
N MET A 2 14.75 -5.32 2.48
CA MET A 2 14.26 -3.94 2.28
C MET A 2 14.79 -3.05 3.42
N PRO A 3 15.26 -1.82 3.14
CA PRO A 3 15.75 -0.91 4.17
C PRO A 3 14.63 -0.53 5.15
N ASN A 4 14.98 -0.23 6.40
CA ASN A 4 14.01 0.27 7.38
C ASN A 4 13.42 1.61 6.89
N PRO A 5 12.11 1.70 6.61
CA PRO A 5 11.51 2.91 6.05
C PRO A 5 11.63 4.12 6.99
N LEU A 6 11.71 3.89 8.30
CA LEU A 6 11.88 4.97 9.28
C LEU A 6 13.26 5.65 9.17
N SER A 7 14.27 4.94 8.66
CA SER A 7 15.60 5.52 8.43
C SER A 7 15.64 6.46 7.22
N LEU A 8 14.60 6.44 6.37
CA LEU A 8 14.49 7.29 5.18
C LEU A 8 13.76 8.61 5.45
N ILE A 9 13.16 8.78 6.64
CA ILE A 9 12.47 10.00 7.02
C ILE A 9 13.52 11.07 7.36
N SER A 10 13.74 12.01 6.44
CA SER A 10 14.69 13.11 6.61
C SER A 10 13.94 14.44 6.59
N GLY A 11 13.34 14.80 7.73
CA GLY A 11 12.56 16.03 7.91
C GLY A 11 11.15 15.98 7.29
N LYS A 12 10.16 16.49 8.03
CA LYS A 12 8.77 16.56 7.56
C LYS A 12 8.60 17.84 6.74
N GLY A 13 8.76 17.75 5.42
CA GLY A 13 8.38 18.84 4.51
C GLY A 13 6.86 19.03 4.48
N GLU A 14 6.39 20.22 4.13
CA GLU A 14 4.97 20.43 3.84
C GLU A 14 4.61 19.69 2.55
N LEU A 15 3.69 18.73 2.66
CA LEU A 15 3.17 17.99 1.52
C LEU A 15 2.15 18.86 0.78
N PRO A 16 2.06 18.74 -0.57
CA PRO A 16 1.06 19.48 -1.32
C PRO A 16 -0.35 19.08 -0.90
N GLU A 17 -1.25 20.06 -0.81
CA GLU A 17 -2.68 19.79 -0.63
C GLU A 17 -3.22 19.15 -1.91
N VAL A 18 -3.95 18.04 -1.75
CA VAL A 18 -4.54 17.29 -2.86
C VAL A 18 -6.03 17.16 -2.65
N GLU A 19 -6.76 17.02 -3.76
CA GLU A 19 -8.21 16.83 -3.74
C GLU A 19 -8.57 15.60 -2.90
N GLN A 20 -9.44 15.81 -1.92
CA GLN A 20 -9.86 14.74 -1.01
C GLN A 20 -10.98 13.92 -1.65
N LEU A 21 -10.73 12.63 -1.84
CA LEU A 21 -11.67 11.61 -2.33
C LEU A 21 -12.67 11.18 -1.25
N GLY A 22 -12.36 11.40 0.03
CA GLY A 22 -13.17 10.91 1.14
C GLY A 22 -13.02 9.40 1.31
N THR A 23 -14.10 8.71 1.68
CA THR A 23 -14.14 7.24 1.75
C THR A 23 -14.59 6.69 0.41
N ILE A 24 -13.74 5.92 -0.26
CA ILE A 24 -14.04 5.31 -1.57
C ILE A 24 -13.92 3.79 -1.50
N SER A 25 -14.54 3.12 -2.47
CA SER A 25 -14.48 1.68 -2.65
C SER A 25 -13.19 1.20 -3.31
N LEU A 26 -12.89 -0.09 -3.18
CA LEU A 26 -11.78 -0.72 -3.91
C LEU A 26 -11.94 -0.59 -5.43
N GLU A 27 -13.16 -0.70 -5.94
CA GLU A 27 -13.44 -0.55 -7.38
C GLU A 27 -13.14 0.87 -7.87
N GLU A 28 -13.40 1.88 -7.05
CA GLU A 28 -13.02 3.27 -7.34
C GLU A 28 -11.51 3.48 -7.25
N LEU A 29 -10.84 2.89 -6.25
CA LEU A 29 -9.39 2.97 -6.14
C LEU A 29 -8.70 2.42 -7.40
N ASN A 30 -9.19 1.31 -7.94
CA ASN A 30 -8.68 0.67 -9.15
C ASN A 30 -8.71 1.58 -10.40
N GLN A 31 -9.55 2.62 -10.42
CA GLN A 31 -9.57 3.60 -11.52
C GLN A 31 -8.33 4.52 -11.52
N TYR A 32 -7.67 4.66 -10.37
CA TYR A 32 -6.44 5.46 -10.20
C TYR A 32 -5.17 4.64 -10.42
N HIS A 33 -5.23 3.71 -11.38
CA HIS A 33 -4.13 2.82 -11.75
C HIS A 33 -2.95 3.53 -12.43
N CYS A 34 -1.82 2.83 -12.62
CA CYS A 34 -0.59 3.41 -13.19
C CYS A 34 -0.74 4.09 -14.57
N ASN A 35 -1.67 3.63 -15.41
CA ASN A 35 -1.93 4.21 -16.73
C ASN A 35 -2.84 5.45 -16.70
N ASN A 36 -3.36 5.84 -15.53
CA ASN A 36 -4.24 7.00 -15.42
C ASN A 36 -3.40 8.26 -15.64
N PRO A 37 -3.71 9.09 -16.66
CA PRO A 37 -2.90 10.26 -16.99
C PRO A 37 -3.04 11.37 -15.95
N ASP A 38 -4.19 11.48 -15.31
CA ASP A 38 -4.55 12.58 -14.41
C ASP A 38 -4.10 12.29 -12.97
N ARG A 39 -4.45 11.12 -12.44
CA ARG A 39 -4.30 10.83 -11.01
C ARG A 39 -3.98 9.38 -10.73
N ARG A 40 -2.98 9.15 -9.86
CA ARG A 40 -2.55 7.82 -9.41
C ARG A 40 -2.62 7.77 -7.89
N CYS A 41 -3.30 6.76 -7.38
CA CYS A 41 -3.50 6.56 -5.95
C CYS A 41 -3.14 5.13 -5.56
N LEU A 42 -2.83 4.91 -4.30
CA LEU A 42 -2.69 3.57 -3.73
C LEU A 42 -3.20 3.57 -2.31
N CYS A 43 -3.57 2.40 -1.79
CA CYS A 43 -3.99 2.25 -0.40
C CYS A 43 -2.92 1.53 0.42
N LEU A 44 -2.65 2.07 1.61
CA LEU A 44 -1.81 1.44 2.61
C LEU A 44 -2.44 1.63 3.99
N PHE A 45 -2.75 0.51 4.64
CA PHE A 45 -3.36 0.48 5.97
C PHE A 45 -4.67 1.29 6.04
N GLY A 46 -5.47 1.19 4.97
CA GLY A 46 -6.73 1.90 4.79
C GLY A 46 -6.62 3.37 4.40
N LYS A 47 -5.43 3.97 4.44
CA LYS A 47 -5.21 5.34 3.96
C LYS A 47 -4.89 5.33 2.47
N ILE A 48 -5.52 6.23 1.73
CA ILE A 48 -5.26 6.40 0.31
C ILE A 48 -4.27 7.54 0.12
N TYR A 49 -3.15 7.23 -0.53
CA TYR A 49 -2.07 8.17 -0.80
C TYR A 49 -2.08 8.58 -2.27
N ASP A 50 -1.95 9.88 -2.53
CA ASP A 50 -1.79 10.39 -3.87
C ASP A 50 -0.31 10.29 -4.30
N VAL A 51 -0.04 9.40 -5.25
CA VAL A 51 1.30 9.13 -5.77
C VAL A 51 1.49 9.71 -7.17
N THR A 52 0.60 10.62 -7.60
CA THR A 52 0.62 11.22 -8.94
C THR A 52 1.96 11.88 -9.26
N ALA A 53 2.56 12.58 -8.28
CA ALA A 53 3.86 13.23 -8.39
C ALA A 53 5.03 12.25 -8.56
N ALA A 54 4.88 10.98 -8.13
CA ALA A 54 5.88 9.94 -8.25
C ALA A 54 5.66 9.06 -9.49
N VAL A 55 5.41 9.68 -10.65
CA VAL A 55 5.21 8.99 -11.93
C VAL A 55 6.37 8.06 -12.32
N ASN A 56 7.60 8.41 -11.97
CA ASN A 56 8.77 7.56 -12.21
C ASN A 56 8.72 6.23 -11.44
N SER A 57 7.93 6.16 -10.38
CA SER A 57 7.79 5.00 -9.51
C SER A 57 6.48 4.25 -9.76
N TYR A 58 5.36 4.96 -9.85
CA TYR A 58 4.01 4.37 -9.93
C TYR A 58 3.31 4.61 -11.28
N GLY A 59 3.97 5.26 -12.23
CA GLY A 59 3.48 5.40 -13.61
C GLY A 59 3.66 4.13 -14.44
N PRO A 60 3.30 4.15 -15.73
CA PRO A 60 3.27 2.95 -16.59
C PRO A 60 4.64 2.27 -16.76
N GLU A 61 5.71 3.05 -16.71
CA GLU A 61 7.11 2.61 -16.81
C GLU A 61 7.78 2.44 -15.43
N GLY A 62 7.04 2.69 -14.35
CA GLY A 62 7.55 2.67 -12.99
C GLY A 62 7.75 1.26 -12.45
N ALA A 63 8.74 1.10 -11.57
CA ALA A 63 9.03 -0.18 -10.92
C ALA A 63 7.92 -0.65 -9.95
N TYR A 64 7.06 0.26 -9.52
CA TYR A 64 5.97 0.02 -8.55
C TYR A 64 4.59 0.27 -9.18
N LYS A 65 4.50 0.18 -10.51
CA LYS A 65 3.26 0.41 -11.25
C LYS A 65 2.11 -0.51 -10.85
N GLU A 66 2.41 -1.72 -10.39
CA GLU A 66 1.44 -2.69 -9.92
C GLU A 66 0.70 -2.22 -8.65
N TYR A 67 1.29 -1.34 -7.84
CA TYR A 67 0.64 -0.85 -6.61
C TYR A 67 -0.32 0.31 -6.87
N ALA A 68 -0.22 0.99 -8.02
CA ALA A 68 -1.12 2.06 -8.36
C ALA A 68 -2.50 1.49 -8.66
N GLY A 69 -3.52 1.95 -7.94
CA GLY A 69 -4.90 1.49 -8.01
C GLY A 69 -5.27 0.40 -7.01
N HIS A 70 -4.34 -0.03 -6.15
CA HIS A 70 -4.53 -1.21 -5.30
C HIS A 70 -4.20 -0.94 -3.83
N ASP A 71 -4.71 -1.81 -2.94
CA ASP A 71 -4.23 -1.95 -1.57
C ASP A 71 -2.94 -2.81 -1.55
N MET A 72 -1.86 -2.20 -1.07
CA MET A 72 -0.54 -2.83 -0.98
C MET A 72 -0.16 -3.16 0.48
N THR A 73 -1.13 -3.25 1.39
CA THR A 73 -0.85 -3.42 2.82
C THR A 73 -0.23 -4.78 3.11
N LEU A 74 -0.76 -5.84 2.50
CA LEU A 74 -0.21 -7.18 2.65
C LEU A 74 1.17 -7.31 1.98
N THR A 75 1.33 -6.79 0.76
CA THR A 75 2.60 -6.87 0.01
C THR A 75 3.74 -6.18 0.75
N ILE A 76 3.48 -4.97 1.26
CA ILE A 76 4.46 -4.21 2.03
C ILE A 76 4.71 -4.84 3.41
N GLY A 77 3.66 -5.28 4.09
CA GLY A 77 3.79 -5.92 5.41
C GLY A 77 4.56 -7.23 5.35
N ALA A 78 4.32 -8.05 4.33
CA ALA A 78 4.98 -9.35 4.14
C ALA A 78 6.25 -9.27 3.28
N HIS A 79 6.62 -8.09 2.77
CA HIS A 79 7.76 -7.86 1.87
C HIS A 79 7.72 -8.74 0.60
N VAL A 80 6.53 -8.90 0.01
CA VAL A 80 6.32 -9.67 -1.22
C VAL A 80 5.82 -8.74 -2.33
N THR A 81 6.07 -9.14 -3.58
CA THR A 81 5.56 -8.46 -4.77
C THR A 81 4.62 -9.39 -5.54
N GLY A 82 3.82 -8.84 -6.45
CA GLY A 82 2.96 -9.57 -7.36
C GLY A 82 1.47 -9.39 -7.10
N ASP A 83 0.73 -9.25 -8.20
CA ASP A 83 -0.69 -8.90 -8.26
C ASP A 83 -1.60 -9.78 -7.40
N LYS A 84 -1.23 -11.06 -7.20
CA LYS A 84 -2.03 -11.99 -6.38
C LYS A 84 -2.11 -11.59 -4.90
N TRP A 85 -1.21 -10.76 -4.41
CA TRP A 85 -1.15 -10.31 -3.02
C TRP A 85 -1.73 -8.91 -2.82
N LEU A 86 -2.08 -8.22 -3.91
CA LEU A 86 -2.77 -6.94 -3.88
C LEU A 86 -4.23 -7.13 -3.52
N ASP A 87 -4.83 -6.10 -2.93
CA ASP A 87 -6.25 -6.07 -2.55
C ASP A 87 -6.67 -7.21 -1.60
N LYS A 88 -5.70 -7.77 -0.87
CA LYS A 88 -5.92 -8.85 0.10
C LYS A 88 -6.11 -8.29 1.51
N PHE A 89 -7.36 -8.27 1.93
CA PHE A 89 -7.79 -7.96 3.29
C PHE A 89 -7.77 -9.23 4.13
N VAL A 90 -6.65 -9.46 4.81
CA VAL A 90 -6.42 -10.64 5.64
C VAL A 90 -5.92 -10.22 7.01
N LYS A 91 -6.09 -11.09 8.00
CA LYS A 91 -5.45 -10.89 9.30
C LYS A 91 -3.92 -10.93 9.14
N LEU A 92 -3.29 -9.81 9.45
CA LEU A 92 -1.85 -9.63 9.46
C LEU A 92 -1.27 -10.15 10.78
N ASP A 93 -0.21 -10.95 10.70
CA ASP A 93 0.61 -11.28 11.85
C ASP A 93 1.29 -10.02 12.41
N GLU A 94 1.66 -10.04 13.70
CA GLU A 94 2.28 -8.90 14.40
C GLU A 94 3.49 -8.31 13.65
N LYS A 95 4.31 -9.17 13.04
CA LYS A 95 5.47 -8.73 12.24
C LYS A 95 5.05 -7.99 10.97
N MET A 96 4.05 -8.50 10.25
CA MET A 96 3.54 -7.88 9.03
C MET A 96 2.86 -6.56 9.35
N HIS A 97 2.06 -6.55 10.42
CA HIS A 97 1.40 -5.35 10.92
C HIS A 97 2.41 -4.25 11.28
N ASN A 98 3.46 -4.58 12.05
CA ASN A 98 4.51 -3.61 12.40
C ASN A 98 5.27 -3.11 11.18
N SER A 99 5.56 -3.97 10.20
CA SER A 99 6.21 -3.56 8.96
C SER A 99 5.32 -2.60 8.15
N ALA A 100 4.05 -2.97 7.90
CA ALA A 100 3.09 -2.14 7.19
C ALA A 100 2.89 -0.77 7.88
N LYS A 101 2.85 -0.75 9.21
CA LYS A 101 2.77 0.47 10.00
C LYS A 101 3.99 1.38 9.79
N ASN A 102 5.20 0.83 9.85
CA ASN A 102 6.42 1.60 9.63
C ASN A 102 6.47 2.20 8.22
N TRP A 103 5.96 1.46 7.23
CA TRP A 103 5.81 1.97 5.87
C TRP A 103 4.72 3.05 5.78
N SER A 104 3.59 2.90 6.46
CA SER A 104 2.55 3.95 6.50
C SER A 104 3.11 5.26 7.06
N GLU A 105 3.92 5.20 8.11
CA GLU A 105 4.59 6.39 8.67
C GLU A 105 5.54 7.04 7.66
N TYR A 106 6.28 6.25 6.89
CA TYR A 106 7.12 6.78 5.80
C TYR A 106 6.27 7.43 4.69
N TYR A 107 5.19 6.78 4.27
CA TYR A 107 4.28 7.32 3.24
C TYR A 107 3.61 8.61 3.71
N ASP A 108 3.20 8.71 4.98
CA ASP A 108 2.67 9.94 5.59
C ASP A 108 3.64 11.13 5.53
N THR A 109 4.96 10.88 5.38
CA THR A 109 5.96 11.95 5.20
C THR A 109 6.26 12.28 3.75
N LYS A 110 5.88 11.41 2.81
CA LYS A 110 6.31 11.48 1.40
C LYS A 110 5.17 11.79 0.44
N TYR A 111 3.96 11.35 0.77
CA TYR A 111 2.78 11.46 -0.07
C TYR A 111 1.61 12.02 0.72
N PRO A 112 0.84 12.96 0.15
CA PRO A 112 -0.35 13.46 0.82
C PRO A 112 -1.44 12.38 0.82
N VAL A 113 -2.13 12.26 1.96
CA VAL A 113 -3.32 11.42 2.09
C VAL A 113 -4.47 12.14 1.38
N CYS A 114 -5.13 11.43 0.47
CA CYS A 114 -6.27 11.93 -0.29
C CYS A 114 -7.59 11.25 0.06
N GLY A 115 -7.59 10.21 0.89
CA GLY A 115 -8.83 9.54 1.26
C GLY A 115 -8.62 8.31 2.13
N ARG A 116 -9.68 7.52 2.25
CA ARG A 116 -9.70 6.26 2.99
C ARG A 116 -10.43 5.19 2.18
N LEU A 117 -10.01 3.94 2.33
CA LEU A 117 -10.67 2.80 1.70
C LEU A 117 -11.78 2.28 2.62
N ASP A 118 -13.01 2.20 2.11
CA ASP A 118 -14.21 1.77 2.84
C ASP A 118 -14.05 0.40 3.50
N LYS A 119 -13.36 -0.53 2.83
CA LYS A 119 -13.14 -1.88 3.32
C LYS A 119 -12.37 -1.93 4.65
N TRP A 120 -11.56 -0.92 4.93
CA TRP A 120 -10.83 -0.79 6.20
C TRP A 120 -11.66 -0.20 7.34
N ASP A 121 -12.94 0.13 7.09
CA ASP A 121 -13.93 0.41 8.13
C ASP A 121 -14.71 -0.86 8.56
N GLU A 122 -14.54 -1.98 7.85
CA GLU A 122 -15.07 -3.28 8.28
C GLU A 122 -14.34 -3.80 9.53
N ASP A 123 -15.01 -4.68 10.28
CA ASP A 123 -14.42 -5.29 11.47
C ASP A 123 -13.23 -6.18 11.08
N TYR A 124 -12.03 -5.81 11.52
CA TYR A 124 -10.81 -6.58 11.27
C TYR A 124 -10.92 -8.02 11.78
N GLU A 125 -11.74 -8.28 12.81
CA GLU A 125 -11.98 -9.63 13.31
C GLU A 125 -12.70 -10.53 12.31
N SER A 126 -13.46 -9.95 11.36
CA SER A 126 -14.17 -10.71 10.32
C SER A 126 -13.32 -11.04 9.11
N TRP A 127 -12.10 -10.52 9.01
CA TRP A 127 -11.23 -10.80 7.87
C TRP A 127 -10.70 -12.24 7.90
N PRO A 128 -10.54 -12.87 6.72
CA PRO A 128 -9.96 -14.21 6.63
C PRO A 128 -8.51 -14.21 7.11
N GLU A 129 -8.09 -15.33 7.70
CA GLU A 129 -6.68 -15.60 7.91
C GLU A 129 -6.04 -16.13 6.63
N LEU A 130 -4.75 -15.84 6.44
CA LEU A 130 -3.96 -16.48 5.38
C LEU A 130 -3.94 -17.99 5.57
N THR A 131 -4.11 -18.73 4.48
CA THR A 131 -4.00 -20.20 4.51
C THR A 131 -2.56 -20.63 4.82
N ASP A 132 -2.37 -21.85 5.29
CA ASP A 132 -1.01 -22.37 5.56
C ASP A 132 -0.14 -22.35 4.29
N GLU A 133 -0.73 -22.65 3.13
CA GLU A 133 -0.05 -22.59 1.84
C GLU A 133 0.38 -21.16 1.46
N GLU A 134 -0.47 -20.17 1.74
CA GLU A 134 -0.14 -18.76 1.52
C GLU A 134 0.95 -18.28 2.47
N LYS A 135 0.85 -18.63 3.75
CA LYS A 135 1.88 -18.35 4.77
C LYS A 135 3.23 -18.96 4.37
N GLU A 136 3.24 -20.19 3.85
CA GLU A 136 4.45 -20.81 3.31
C GLU A 136 4.99 -20.08 2.08
N GLN A 137 4.13 -19.64 1.16
CA GLN A 137 4.54 -18.85 0.00
C GLN A 137 5.14 -17.50 0.40
N LEU A 138 4.57 -16.81 1.39
CA LEU A 138 5.11 -15.57 1.93
C LEU A 138 6.49 -15.79 2.58
N LYS A 139 6.65 -16.88 3.34
CA LYS A 139 7.95 -17.28 3.92
C LYS A 139 8.99 -17.60 2.84
N LYS A 140 8.60 -18.28 1.76
CA LYS A 140 9.49 -18.61 0.63
C LYS A 140 9.84 -17.37 -0.20
N GLY A 141 8.91 -16.43 -0.36
CA GLY A 141 9.13 -15.15 -1.07
C GLY A 141 10.05 -14.19 -0.33
N CYS A 142 10.10 -14.25 1.01
CA CYS A 142 11.04 -13.48 1.82
C CYS A 142 12.51 -13.93 1.67
N CYS A 143 12.78 -15.05 0.98
CA CYS A 143 14.11 -15.64 0.80
C CYS A 143 14.87 -15.20 -0.46
N ILE A 144 14.57 -14.04 -1.04
CA ILE A 144 15.48 -13.44 -2.04
C ILE A 144 16.55 -12.66 -1.26
N MET A 145 17.60 -13.41 -0.89
CA MET A 145 18.90 -12.91 -0.39
C MET A 145 19.54 -11.95 -1.38
#